data_AF-A0A8H5KP53-F1
#
_entry.id   AF-A0A8H5KP53-F1
#
_cell.length_a   1.000
_cell.length_b   1.000
_cell.length_c   1.000
_cell.angle_alpha   90.00
_cell.angle_beta   90.00
_cell.angle_gamma   90.00
#
_symmetry.space_group_name_H-M   'P 1'
#
loop_
_entity.id
_entity.type
_entity.pdbx_description
1 polymer ?
#
loop_
_entity_poly.entity_id
_entity_poly.type
_entity_poly.pdbx_seq_one_letter_code
_entity_poly.pdbx_strand_id
1 'polypeptide(L)'
;MGVSSNTDDRSLHELYLWPFADAIHAGTAGIMCSYNRLNQPYACENPRVLDEILRKELGFEGYVVSDWFAVHSGRESLEAGLDINMPGAIDEAAIRGTGNSYWGPKNITRMVESGVDPIMTFTMATQRGINLNTLAILKDISSRDVRRDHAWLIRKIGADGIVLLKNLNNTLPLKAPKNVGIFGNDASPPINGIAFEETKPFVIGTLDVGGCSSTGRKMYLVSTWEAIMAEGKQICARVQYIFNNEVLAADDFRSIYPTPEGKVNSSGKLPSTILAEEKDYEIPIINLSASEVTSPGAWQANFTEGQFIEYSHFDKHGIKPLFQFGFGLSCTGFEIQDTVEGDSKRLKNVAARPDPNAGTIG
;
A
#
# COMPACT_ATOMS: atom_id res chain seq x y z
N MET A 1 22.45 4.43 -3.06
CA MET A 1 22.02 5.85 -3.15
C MET A 1 20.56 5.90 -2.77
N GLY A 2 20.16 6.81 -1.86
CA GLY A 2 18.77 6.96 -1.45
C GLY A 2 18.42 8.43 -1.28
N VAL A 3 17.15 8.80 -1.44
CA VAL A 3 16.66 10.16 -1.14
C VAL A 3 16.55 10.33 0.38
N SER A 4 16.95 11.48 0.91
CA SER A 4 16.69 11.82 2.30
C SER A 4 15.35 12.52 2.45
N SER A 5 14.39 11.84 3.05
CA SER A 5 13.14 12.43 3.52
C SER A 5 13.43 13.21 4.79
N ASN A 6 13.33 14.53 4.72
CA ASN A 6 13.60 15.42 5.83
C ASN A 6 12.28 15.97 6.37
N THR A 7 11.97 15.64 7.61
CA THR A 7 10.70 15.99 8.25
C THR A 7 10.97 16.44 9.69
N ASP A 8 10.17 17.38 10.18
CA ASP A 8 10.22 17.81 11.57
C ASP A 8 9.62 16.77 12.52
N ASP A 9 9.98 16.85 13.80
CA ASP A 9 9.55 15.88 14.82
C ASP A 9 8.02 15.82 14.94
N ARG A 10 7.32 16.94 14.82
CA ARG A 10 5.87 16.97 14.98
C ARG A 10 5.17 16.25 13.83
N SER A 11 5.54 16.56 12.59
CA SER A 11 4.99 15.89 11.40
C SER A 11 5.31 14.39 11.39
N LEU A 12 6.49 14.00 11.86
CA LEU A 12 6.85 12.61 12.03
C LEU A 12 5.87 11.88 12.98
N HIS A 13 5.57 12.45 14.15
CA HIS A 13 4.71 11.81 15.17
C HIS A 13 3.21 11.89 14.85
N GLU A 14 2.72 13.03 14.37
CA GLU A 14 1.28 13.25 14.15
C GLU A 14 0.76 12.62 12.85
N LEU A 15 1.64 12.23 11.93
CA LEU A 15 1.25 11.72 10.61
C LEU A 15 1.90 10.37 10.27
N TYR A 16 3.23 10.33 10.17
CA TYR A 16 3.92 9.16 9.59
C TYR A 16 4.10 8.00 10.57
N LEU A 17 4.34 8.29 11.86
CA LEU A 17 4.50 7.25 12.90
C LEU A 17 3.17 6.70 13.40
N TRP A 18 2.09 7.46 13.28
CA TRP A 18 0.78 7.07 13.79
C TRP A 18 0.34 5.65 13.38
N PRO A 19 0.37 5.26 12.09
CA PRO A 19 0.00 3.89 11.69
C PRO A 19 0.99 2.82 12.22
N PHE A 20 2.25 3.17 12.48
CA PHE A 20 3.20 2.23 13.09
C PHE A 20 2.89 2.02 14.57
N ALA A 21 2.51 3.07 15.31
CA ALA A 21 2.05 2.94 16.68
C ALA A 21 0.83 2.01 16.76
N ASP A 22 -0.15 2.18 15.87
CA ASP A 22 -1.32 1.28 15.79
C ASP A 22 -0.91 -0.16 15.45
N ALA A 23 0.04 -0.37 14.54
CA ALA A 23 0.54 -1.70 14.21
C ALA A 23 1.27 -2.38 15.38
N ILE A 24 2.04 -1.61 16.16
CA ILE A 24 2.72 -2.09 17.37
C ILE A 24 1.70 -2.45 18.45
N HIS A 25 0.72 -1.58 18.68
CA HIS A 25 -0.39 -1.86 19.60
C HIS A 25 -1.21 -3.09 19.18
N ALA A 26 -1.39 -3.32 17.88
CA ALA A 26 -2.02 -4.51 17.34
C ALA A 26 -1.16 -5.78 17.46
N GLY A 27 0.07 -5.67 17.95
CA GLY A 27 0.97 -6.80 18.21
C GLY A 27 1.78 -7.25 16.99
N THR A 28 2.10 -6.35 16.06
CA THR A 28 2.96 -6.69 14.91
C THR A 28 4.26 -7.37 15.35
N ALA A 29 4.67 -8.40 14.61
CA ALA A 29 5.86 -9.18 14.93
C ALA A 29 7.13 -8.57 14.34
N GLY A 30 7.02 -7.89 13.21
CA GLY A 30 8.14 -7.37 12.46
C GLY A 30 7.81 -6.05 11.78
N ILE A 31 8.80 -5.17 11.69
CA ILE A 31 8.73 -3.91 10.94
C ILE A 31 9.88 -3.89 9.95
N MET A 32 9.58 -3.48 8.70
CA MET A 32 10.59 -3.33 7.67
C MET A 32 11.10 -1.89 7.64
N CYS A 33 12.41 -1.69 7.76
CA CYS A 33 13.01 -0.37 7.54
C CYS A 33 13.13 -0.10 6.03
N SER A 34 12.88 1.14 5.63
CA SER A 34 12.75 1.53 4.23
C SER A 34 14.10 1.82 3.54
N TYR A 35 14.07 1.93 2.21
CA TYR A 35 15.23 2.32 1.39
C TYR A 35 15.72 3.74 1.63
N ASN A 36 14.79 4.67 1.87
CA ASN A 36 15.12 6.08 1.95
C ASN A 36 15.93 6.39 3.21
N ARG A 37 16.54 7.56 3.19
CA ARG A 37 17.14 8.15 4.38
C ARG A 37 16.08 8.99 5.09
N LEU A 38 16.19 9.09 6.42
CA LEU A 38 15.32 9.96 7.22
C LEU A 38 16.19 10.97 7.97
N ASN A 39 16.07 12.26 7.64
CA ASN A 39 16.92 13.31 8.19
C ASN A 39 18.44 13.01 8.05
N GLN A 40 18.84 12.49 6.88
CA GLN A 40 20.18 12.07 6.42
C GLN A 40 20.63 10.61 6.63
N PRO A 41 20.56 9.97 7.82
CA PRO A 41 20.92 8.56 7.95
C PRO A 41 19.96 7.63 7.19
N TYR A 42 20.46 6.50 6.69
CA TYR A 42 19.62 5.43 6.11
C TYR A 42 18.66 4.89 7.16
N ALA A 43 17.40 4.65 6.78
CA ALA A 43 16.37 4.23 7.75
C ALA A 43 16.74 2.92 8.46
N CYS A 44 17.41 1.99 7.77
CA CYS A 44 17.91 0.74 8.34
C CYS A 44 19.14 0.87 9.25
N GLU A 45 19.63 2.10 9.46
CA GLU A 45 20.83 2.40 10.24
C GLU A 45 20.66 3.69 11.05
N ASN A 46 19.40 4.09 11.30
CA ASN A 46 19.08 5.34 11.95
C ASN A 46 18.73 5.09 13.43
N PRO A 47 19.66 5.32 14.38
CA PRO A 47 19.42 5.03 15.80
C PRO A 47 18.28 5.88 16.39
N ARG A 48 18.05 7.10 15.87
CA ARG A 48 16.93 7.93 16.30
C ARG A 48 15.60 7.27 15.97
N VAL A 49 15.48 6.65 14.79
CA VAL A 49 14.23 6.03 14.33
C VAL A 49 14.06 4.64 14.93
N LEU A 50 15.08 3.79 14.83
CA LEU A 50 14.97 2.38 15.18
C LEU A 50 15.09 2.12 16.69
N ASP A 51 15.95 2.85 17.40
CA ASP A 51 16.13 2.67 18.84
C ASP A 51 15.31 3.67 19.64
N GLU A 52 15.54 4.97 19.46
CA GLU A 52 14.89 5.99 20.29
C GLU A 52 13.38 6.08 20.08
N ILE A 53 12.91 6.15 18.83
CA ILE A 53 11.49 6.26 18.55
C ILE A 53 10.83 4.88 18.59
N LEU A 54 11.27 3.95 17.75
CA LEU A 54 10.56 2.68 17.57
C LEU A 54 10.61 1.80 18.83
N ARG A 55 11.78 1.59 19.43
CA ARG A 55 11.91 0.73 20.62
C ARG A 55 11.56 1.46 21.91
N LYS A 56 12.13 2.65 22.15
CA LYS A 56 11.96 3.33 23.46
C LYS A 56 10.66 4.12 23.55
N GLU A 57 10.28 4.86 22.52
CA GLU A 57 9.06 5.68 22.55
C GLU A 57 7.80 4.84 22.27
N LEU A 58 7.80 4.03 21.21
CA LEU A 58 6.63 3.21 20.83
C LEU A 58 6.61 1.83 21.50
N GLY A 59 7.65 1.43 22.21
CA GLY A 59 7.69 0.17 22.95
C GLY A 59 7.75 -1.08 22.05
N PHE A 60 8.31 -0.99 20.84
CA PHE A 60 8.34 -2.13 19.93
C PHE A 60 9.28 -3.25 20.40
N GLU A 61 8.69 -4.40 20.75
CA GLU A 61 9.40 -5.61 21.20
C GLU A 61 9.64 -6.64 20.07
N GLY A 62 9.23 -6.36 18.84
CA GLY A 62 9.44 -7.24 17.69
C GLY A 62 10.81 -7.04 17.04
N TYR A 63 10.96 -7.60 15.83
CA TYR A 63 12.20 -7.47 15.05
C TYR A 63 12.09 -6.44 13.92
N VAL A 64 13.21 -5.79 13.61
CA VAL A 64 13.37 -4.91 12.46
C VAL A 64 14.09 -5.68 11.35
N VAL A 65 13.47 -5.76 10.18
CA VAL A 65 14.05 -6.38 8.98
C VAL A 65 14.37 -5.31 7.95
N SER A 66 15.47 -5.46 7.21
CA SER A 66 15.76 -4.56 6.10
C SER A 66 14.87 -4.86 4.90
N ASP A 67 14.51 -3.81 4.17
CA ASP A 67 14.16 -4.02 2.76
C ASP A 67 15.38 -4.59 2.00
N TRP A 68 15.15 -5.13 0.80
CA TRP A 68 16.14 -5.88 0.05
C TRP A 68 17.30 -4.99 -0.37
N PHE A 69 18.49 -5.23 0.18
CA PHE A 69 19.69 -4.43 -0.08
C PHE A 69 19.65 -3.00 0.52
N ALA A 70 18.76 -2.74 1.48
CA ALA A 70 18.67 -1.45 2.18
C ALA A 70 19.73 -1.29 3.30
N VAL A 71 20.55 -2.30 3.53
CA VAL A 71 21.69 -2.24 4.46
C VAL A 71 22.92 -1.69 3.74
N HIS A 72 23.57 -0.69 4.31
CA HIS A 72 24.76 -0.04 3.77
C HIS A 72 25.97 -0.06 4.72
N SER A 73 25.84 -0.66 5.91
CA SER A 73 26.91 -0.83 6.89
C SER A 73 26.84 -2.15 7.67
N GLY A 74 27.97 -2.53 8.26
CA GLY A 74 28.08 -3.75 9.06
C GLY A 74 27.68 -3.52 10.52
N ARG A 75 28.57 -2.87 11.28
CA ARG A 75 28.40 -2.69 12.72
C ARG A 75 27.31 -1.68 13.05
N GLU A 76 27.29 -0.61 12.30
CA GLU A 76 26.50 0.58 12.55
C GLU A 76 25.00 0.29 12.38
N SER A 77 24.62 -0.55 11.40
CA SER A 77 23.23 -1.00 11.21
C SER A 77 22.70 -1.80 12.41
N LEU A 78 23.51 -2.70 12.96
CA LEU A 78 23.16 -3.51 14.13
C LEU A 78 23.07 -2.65 15.41
N GLU A 79 24.05 -1.77 15.64
CA GLU A 79 24.02 -0.85 16.79
C GLU A 79 22.88 0.16 16.72
N ALA A 80 22.44 0.53 15.51
CA ALA A 80 21.28 1.39 15.31
C ALA A 80 19.95 0.70 15.63
N GLY A 81 19.91 -0.64 15.69
CA GLY A 81 18.73 -1.41 16.07
C GLY A 81 18.12 -2.29 14.97
N LEU A 82 18.84 -2.57 13.88
CA LEU A 82 18.43 -3.55 12.86
C LEU A 82 18.64 -4.99 13.35
N ASP A 83 17.66 -5.88 13.19
CA ASP A 83 17.75 -7.28 13.65
C ASP A 83 17.99 -8.28 12.51
N ILE A 84 17.48 -8.00 11.31
CA ILE A 84 17.56 -8.92 10.16
C ILE A 84 18.01 -8.18 8.89
N ASN A 85 19.13 -8.61 8.32
CA ASN A 85 19.62 -8.18 7.02
C ASN A 85 19.07 -9.07 5.91
N MET A 86 18.24 -8.51 5.04
CA MET A 86 17.70 -9.15 3.84
C MET A 86 18.20 -8.47 2.56
N PRO A 87 18.56 -9.24 1.52
CA PRO A 87 18.60 -10.70 1.46
C PRO A 87 19.88 -11.30 2.09
N GLY A 88 20.62 -10.50 2.86
CA GLY A 88 21.89 -10.88 3.48
C GLY A 88 23.10 -10.49 2.63
N ALA A 89 23.00 -10.64 1.31
CA ALA A 89 24.03 -10.21 0.37
C ALA A 89 23.97 -8.69 0.10
N ILE A 90 25.10 -8.09 -0.29
CA ILE A 90 25.17 -6.63 -0.59
C ILE A 90 24.52 -6.25 -1.92
N ASP A 91 24.41 -7.18 -2.87
CA ASP A 91 23.81 -6.99 -4.19
C ASP A 91 23.44 -8.33 -4.83
N GLU A 92 22.77 -8.30 -5.99
CA GLU A 92 22.37 -9.51 -6.73
C GLU A 92 23.56 -10.37 -7.20
N ALA A 93 24.69 -9.75 -7.56
CA ALA A 93 25.88 -10.48 -7.98
C ALA A 93 26.48 -11.27 -6.80
N ALA A 94 26.41 -10.71 -5.60
CA ALA A 94 26.85 -11.32 -4.36
C ALA A 94 25.96 -12.50 -3.95
N ILE A 95 24.66 -12.47 -4.23
CA ILE A 95 23.77 -13.64 -4.09
C ILE A 95 24.27 -14.80 -4.96
N ARG A 96 24.74 -14.52 -6.18
CA ARG A 96 25.02 -15.54 -7.21
C ARG A 96 26.47 -16.04 -7.26
N GLY A 97 27.41 -15.44 -6.55
CA GLY A 97 28.82 -15.82 -6.72
C GLY A 97 29.81 -15.48 -5.61
N THR A 98 29.71 -14.31 -4.97
CA THR A 98 30.74 -13.88 -4.01
C THR A 98 30.38 -14.13 -2.55
N GLY A 99 29.08 -14.17 -2.22
CA GLY A 99 28.60 -14.27 -0.84
C GLY A 99 28.92 -13.04 0.02
N ASN A 100 29.29 -11.91 -0.61
CA ASN A 100 29.61 -10.69 0.10
C ASN A 100 28.40 -10.16 0.87
N SER A 101 28.60 -9.85 2.14
CA SER A 101 27.58 -9.34 3.06
C SER A 101 28.21 -8.31 3.99
N TYR A 102 27.50 -7.23 4.29
CA TYR A 102 27.89 -6.29 5.35
C TYR A 102 28.01 -6.99 6.72
N TRP A 103 27.22 -8.03 6.93
CA TRP A 103 27.18 -8.83 8.14
C TRP A 103 28.01 -10.12 8.04
N GLY A 104 28.81 -10.34 6.98
CA GLY A 104 29.42 -11.63 6.64
C GLY A 104 30.05 -12.44 7.80
N PRO A 105 30.39 -13.73 7.62
CA PRO A 105 30.65 -14.67 8.73
C PRO A 105 31.71 -14.21 9.76
N LYS A 106 32.70 -13.39 9.34
CA LYS A 106 33.72 -12.82 10.23
C LYS A 106 33.28 -11.55 10.97
N ASN A 107 32.31 -10.79 10.43
CA ASN A 107 31.77 -9.59 11.05
C ASN A 107 30.79 -9.98 12.17
N ILE A 108 29.81 -10.87 11.93
CA ILE A 108 28.90 -11.35 12.99
C ILE A 108 29.67 -11.93 14.19
N THR A 109 30.71 -12.74 13.97
CA THR A 109 31.49 -13.34 15.06
C THR A 109 32.17 -12.28 15.94
N ARG A 110 32.80 -11.25 15.35
CA ARG A 110 33.37 -10.13 16.11
C ARG A 110 32.33 -9.27 16.82
N MET A 111 31.12 -9.20 16.27
CA MET A 111 30.04 -8.38 16.81
C MET A 111 29.38 -9.02 18.04
N VAL A 112 29.17 -10.34 17.98
CA VAL A 112 28.78 -11.18 19.13
C VAL A 112 29.82 -11.07 20.25
N GLU A 113 31.11 -11.14 19.90
CA GLU A 113 32.21 -10.94 20.86
C GLU A 113 32.26 -9.52 21.45
N SER A 114 31.71 -8.51 20.75
CA SER A 114 31.61 -7.12 21.23
C SER A 114 30.34 -6.81 22.04
N GLY A 115 29.47 -7.81 22.29
CA GLY A 115 28.26 -7.67 23.11
C GLY A 115 27.01 -7.23 22.35
N VAL A 116 27.05 -7.23 21.01
CA VAL A 116 25.86 -7.03 20.16
C VAL A 116 25.32 -8.41 19.82
N ASP A 117 24.13 -8.76 20.32
CA ASP A 117 23.53 -10.09 20.14
C ASP A 117 22.54 -10.10 18.93
N PRO A 118 22.95 -10.56 17.74
CA PRO A 118 22.07 -10.69 16.57
C PRO A 118 21.10 -11.89 16.65
N ILE A 119 21.04 -12.65 17.75
CA ILE A 119 20.18 -13.85 17.89
C ILE A 119 18.75 -13.50 18.36
N MET A 120 18.40 -12.22 18.50
CA MET A 120 17.07 -11.84 18.98
C MET A 120 15.91 -12.38 18.13
N THR A 121 16.09 -12.60 16.83
CA THR A 121 15.05 -13.22 16.00
C THR A 121 14.72 -14.65 16.46
N PHE A 122 15.75 -15.42 16.84
CA PHE A 122 15.57 -16.79 17.36
C PHE A 122 14.98 -16.76 18.76
N THR A 123 15.46 -15.86 19.61
CA THR A 123 15.00 -15.72 21.00
C THR A 123 13.56 -15.21 21.10
N MET A 124 13.14 -14.26 20.25
CA MET A 124 11.76 -13.73 20.20
C MET A 124 10.76 -14.77 19.70
N ALA A 125 11.09 -15.50 18.63
CA ALA A 125 10.20 -16.55 18.13
C ALA A 125 10.03 -17.66 19.17
N THR A 126 11.09 -17.99 19.91
CA THR A 126 11.04 -18.95 21.02
C THR A 126 10.25 -18.39 22.22
N GLN A 127 10.40 -17.11 22.58
CA GLN A 127 9.66 -16.44 23.66
C GLN A 127 8.16 -16.30 23.39
N ARG A 128 7.75 -16.10 22.14
CA ARG A 128 6.32 -16.01 21.74
C ARG A 128 5.67 -17.39 21.49
N GLY A 129 6.37 -18.49 21.81
CA GLY A 129 5.87 -19.85 21.60
C GLY A 129 5.72 -20.24 20.12
N ILE A 130 6.33 -19.46 19.20
CA ILE A 130 6.37 -19.78 17.78
C ILE A 130 7.45 -20.84 17.61
N ASN A 131 7.02 -22.10 17.46
CA ASN A 131 7.93 -23.19 17.19
C ASN A 131 8.63 -22.94 15.85
N LEU A 132 9.88 -22.48 15.87
CA LEU A 132 10.67 -22.25 14.67
C LEU A 132 10.89 -23.53 13.84
N ASN A 133 10.67 -24.73 14.40
CA ASN A 133 10.62 -25.97 13.61
C ASN A 133 9.38 -26.07 12.69
N THR A 134 8.39 -25.19 12.85
CA THR A 134 7.28 -25.01 11.88
C THR A 134 7.59 -23.95 10.80
N LEU A 135 8.53 -23.04 11.07
CA LEU A 135 9.10 -22.09 10.10
C LEU A 135 10.29 -22.70 9.34
N ALA A 136 10.88 -23.77 9.87
CA ALA A 136 11.89 -24.59 9.22
C ALA A 136 11.29 -25.19 7.96
N ILE A 137 11.47 -24.47 6.85
CA ILE A 137 11.36 -24.94 5.47
C ILE A 137 10.14 -25.85 5.33
N LEU A 138 8.96 -25.25 5.17
CA LEU A 138 7.84 -25.97 4.56
C LEU A 138 8.41 -26.65 3.33
N LYS A 139 8.60 -27.98 3.41
CA LYS A 139 9.07 -28.78 2.28
C LYS A 139 8.20 -28.36 1.12
N ASP A 140 8.81 -27.80 0.06
CA ASP A 140 8.05 -27.27 -1.06
C ASP A 140 7.11 -28.36 -1.56
N ILE A 141 5.83 -28.20 -1.27
CA ILE A 141 4.81 -29.11 -1.73
C ILE A 141 4.33 -28.50 -3.03
N SER A 142 4.88 -29.03 -4.12
CA SER A 142 4.47 -28.69 -5.47
C SER A 142 2.95 -28.72 -5.58
N SER A 143 2.39 -27.65 -6.16
CA SER A 143 0.95 -27.50 -6.42
C SER A 143 0.05 -27.62 -5.19
N ARG A 144 0.52 -27.23 -3.99
CA ARG A 144 -0.33 -27.15 -2.80
C ARG A 144 -1.43 -26.10 -2.97
N ASP A 145 -2.68 -26.54 -2.91
CA ASP A 145 -3.82 -25.63 -2.84
C ASP A 145 -4.04 -25.11 -1.42
N VAL A 146 -3.93 -23.79 -1.25
CA VAL A 146 -4.11 -23.08 0.03
C VAL A 146 -5.30 -22.12 0.03
N ARG A 147 -6.12 -22.13 -1.03
CA ARG A 147 -7.12 -21.08 -1.31
C ARG A 147 -8.35 -21.15 -0.42
N ARG A 148 -8.69 -22.36 0.06
CA ARG A 148 -9.95 -22.63 0.80
C ARG A 148 -11.14 -21.94 0.11
N ASP A 149 -11.98 -21.25 0.87
CA ASP A 149 -13.13 -20.48 0.42
C ASP A 149 -12.84 -18.97 0.29
N HIS A 150 -11.57 -18.53 0.34
CA HIS A 150 -11.20 -17.10 0.39
C HIS A 150 -11.74 -16.26 -0.78
N ALA A 151 -12.17 -16.89 -1.89
CA ALA A 151 -12.81 -16.23 -3.02
C ALA A 151 -14.06 -15.42 -2.62
N TRP A 152 -14.86 -15.88 -1.65
CA TRP A 152 -16.03 -15.13 -1.19
C TRP A 152 -15.61 -13.82 -0.51
N LEU A 153 -14.56 -13.87 0.30
CA LEU A 153 -14.06 -12.73 1.05
C LEU A 153 -13.44 -11.70 0.11
N ILE A 154 -12.65 -12.15 -0.87
CA ILE A 154 -12.11 -11.27 -1.93
C ILE A 154 -13.24 -10.57 -2.67
N ARG A 155 -14.29 -11.31 -3.07
CA ARG A 155 -15.47 -10.72 -3.73
C ARG A 155 -16.18 -9.71 -2.84
N LYS A 156 -16.32 -9.99 -1.55
CA LYS A 156 -16.96 -9.07 -0.58
C LYS A 156 -16.15 -7.78 -0.42
N ILE A 157 -14.84 -7.88 -0.18
CA ILE A 157 -13.94 -6.72 -0.07
C ILE A 157 -13.99 -5.90 -1.34
N GLY A 158 -13.95 -6.54 -2.52
CA GLY A 158 -14.10 -5.88 -3.80
C GLY A 158 -15.40 -5.10 -3.92
N ALA A 159 -16.53 -5.71 -3.56
CA ALA A 159 -17.85 -5.07 -3.61
C ALA A 159 -17.99 -3.89 -2.61
N ASP A 160 -17.48 -4.07 -1.39
CA ASP A 160 -17.50 -3.06 -0.33
C ASP A 160 -16.54 -1.89 -0.64
N GLY A 161 -15.48 -2.13 -1.42
CA GLY A 161 -14.47 -1.14 -1.82
C GLY A 161 -14.83 -0.28 -3.03
N ILE A 162 -15.84 -0.62 -3.83
CA ILE A 162 -16.21 0.20 -5.01
C ILE A 162 -16.90 1.49 -4.55
N VAL A 163 -16.41 2.67 -4.96
CA VAL A 163 -16.94 3.99 -4.53
C VAL A 163 -17.88 4.60 -5.58
N LEU A 164 -19.06 5.09 -5.18
CA LEU A 164 -20.03 5.71 -6.10
C LEU A 164 -19.86 7.23 -6.11
N LEU A 165 -19.26 7.77 -7.16
CA LEU A 165 -18.99 9.22 -7.24
C LEU A 165 -20.15 10.04 -7.78
N LYS A 166 -20.93 9.48 -8.71
CA LYS A 166 -22.02 10.19 -9.37
C LYS A 166 -23.11 9.22 -9.80
N ASN A 167 -24.37 9.55 -9.46
CA ASN A 167 -25.55 8.82 -9.92
C ASN A 167 -26.61 9.83 -10.38
N LEU A 168 -26.73 10.02 -11.70
CA LEU A 168 -27.73 10.90 -12.29
C LEU A 168 -28.94 10.08 -12.73
N ASN A 169 -30.13 10.71 -12.70
CA ASN A 169 -31.39 10.13 -13.17
C ASN A 169 -31.76 8.78 -12.53
N ASN A 170 -31.24 8.49 -11.33
CA ASN A 170 -31.38 7.18 -10.69
C ASN A 170 -31.02 6.03 -11.64
N THR A 171 -29.99 6.24 -12.47
CA THR A 171 -29.48 5.21 -13.39
C THR A 171 -29.11 3.93 -12.64
N LEU A 172 -28.68 4.10 -11.39
CA LEU A 172 -28.30 3.03 -10.48
C LEU A 172 -29.22 2.92 -9.27
N PRO A 173 -29.52 1.68 -8.81
CA PRO A 173 -29.04 0.40 -9.34
C PRO A 173 -29.68 0.00 -10.69
N LEU A 174 -28.96 -0.79 -11.50
CA LEU A 174 -29.52 -1.36 -12.72
C LEU A 174 -30.69 -2.29 -12.37
N LYS A 175 -31.76 -2.22 -13.17
CA LYS A 175 -32.93 -3.12 -13.04
C LYS A 175 -32.70 -4.38 -13.88
N ALA A 176 -33.37 -4.49 -15.02
CA ALA A 176 -33.20 -5.59 -15.96
C ALA A 176 -33.02 -5.03 -17.39
N PRO A 177 -31.90 -4.34 -17.68
CA PRO A 177 -31.68 -3.77 -19.00
C PRO A 177 -31.69 -4.88 -20.06
N LYS A 178 -32.36 -4.64 -21.19
CA LYS A 178 -32.44 -5.61 -22.30
C LYS A 178 -31.27 -5.49 -23.27
N ASN A 179 -30.56 -4.38 -23.25
CA ASN A 179 -29.37 -4.14 -24.06
C ASN A 179 -28.29 -3.53 -23.16
N VAL A 180 -27.10 -4.11 -23.17
CA VAL A 180 -25.96 -3.69 -22.35
C VAL A 180 -24.75 -3.55 -23.27
N GLY A 181 -24.08 -2.41 -23.20
CA GLY A 181 -22.81 -2.16 -23.89
C GLY A 181 -21.64 -2.11 -22.90
N ILE A 182 -20.54 -2.78 -23.21
CA ILE A 182 -19.33 -2.82 -22.39
C ILE A 182 -18.15 -2.27 -23.21
N PHE A 183 -17.51 -1.22 -22.72
CA PHE A 183 -16.51 -0.48 -23.49
C PHE A 183 -15.23 -0.27 -22.69
N GLY A 184 -14.10 -0.38 -23.38
CA GLY A 184 -12.77 -0.11 -22.83
C GLY A 184 -11.97 -1.39 -22.65
N ASN A 185 -10.66 -1.30 -22.89
CA ASN A 185 -9.76 -2.43 -22.76
C ASN A 185 -9.76 -3.04 -21.35
N ASP A 186 -9.89 -2.22 -20.31
CA ASP A 186 -9.95 -2.66 -18.91
C ASP A 186 -11.14 -3.61 -18.62
N ALA A 187 -12.18 -3.63 -19.45
CA ALA A 187 -13.28 -4.55 -19.25
C ALA A 187 -12.97 -5.99 -19.70
N SER A 188 -11.91 -6.21 -20.48
CA SER A 188 -11.56 -7.52 -21.03
C SER A 188 -10.68 -8.35 -20.09
N PRO A 189 -10.64 -9.68 -20.25
CA PRO A 189 -9.56 -10.48 -19.66
C PRO A 189 -8.18 -9.96 -20.08
N PRO A 190 -7.11 -10.24 -19.30
CA PRO A 190 -5.75 -9.84 -19.64
C PRO A 190 -5.31 -10.39 -20.99
N ILE A 191 -4.74 -9.54 -21.84
CA ILE A 191 -4.53 -9.85 -23.26
C ILE A 191 -3.44 -10.92 -23.43
N ASN A 192 -2.37 -10.83 -22.65
CA ASN A 192 -1.31 -11.84 -22.63
C ASN A 192 -1.57 -12.94 -21.59
N GLY A 193 -2.76 -12.99 -20.99
CA GLY A 193 -3.11 -13.92 -19.93
C GLY A 193 -2.52 -13.55 -18.57
N ILE A 194 -2.91 -14.30 -17.53
CA ILE A 194 -2.61 -14.00 -16.13
C ILE A 194 -1.19 -14.40 -15.67
N ALA A 195 -0.42 -15.06 -16.54
CA ALA A 195 0.89 -15.63 -16.22
C ALA A 195 2.07 -14.74 -16.65
N PHE A 196 1.82 -13.76 -17.51
CA PHE A 196 2.85 -12.87 -18.05
C PHE A 196 2.74 -11.49 -17.41
N GLU A 197 3.87 -10.95 -16.98
CA GLU A 197 3.99 -9.53 -16.60
C GLU A 197 4.05 -8.73 -17.91
N GLU A 198 3.01 -7.96 -18.21
CA GLU A 198 2.88 -7.33 -19.53
C GLU A 198 3.92 -6.23 -19.80
N THR A 199 4.31 -6.13 -21.07
CA THR A 199 5.41 -5.30 -21.59
C THR A 199 4.96 -4.21 -22.58
N LYS A 200 3.64 -4.00 -22.75
CA LYS A 200 3.10 -2.87 -23.54
C LYS A 200 2.24 -1.96 -22.67
N PRO A 201 2.58 -0.66 -22.55
CA PRO A 201 1.78 0.24 -21.73
C PRO A 201 0.39 0.44 -22.35
N PHE A 202 -0.65 0.47 -21.50
CA PHE A 202 -2.05 0.84 -21.81
C PHE A 202 -2.93 -0.16 -22.57
N VAL A 203 -2.45 -1.36 -22.89
CA VAL A 203 -3.25 -2.41 -23.58
C VAL A 203 -3.11 -3.73 -22.83
N ILE A 204 -3.71 -3.80 -21.64
CA ILE A 204 -3.47 -4.85 -20.63
C ILE A 204 -4.67 -5.74 -20.36
N GLY A 205 -5.90 -5.26 -20.60
CA GLY A 205 -7.11 -5.86 -20.04
C GLY A 205 -7.40 -5.33 -18.63
N THR A 206 -8.23 -6.02 -17.86
CA THR A 206 -8.58 -5.66 -16.48
C THR A 206 -7.34 -5.54 -15.60
N LEU A 207 -7.16 -4.36 -15.00
CA LEU A 207 -6.11 -4.09 -14.01
C LEU A 207 -6.57 -4.47 -12.61
N ASP A 208 -6.14 -5.64 -12.12
CA ASP A 208 -6.54 -6.18 -10.81
C ASP A 208 -5.55 -5.86 -9.67
N VAL A 209 -4.29 -5.60 -10.00
CA VAL A 209 -3.22 -5.24 -9.05
C VAL A 209 -2.18 -4.38 -9.76
N GLY A 210 -1.55 -3.44 -9.04
CA GLY A 210 -0.39 -2.70 -9.55
C GLY A 210 0.83 -3.61 -9.78
N GLY A 211 1.86 -3.09 -10.44
CA GLY A 211 3.12 -3.83 -10.63
C GLY A 211 4.00 -3.84 -9.36
N CYS A 212 5.11 -4.61 -9.41
CA CYS A 212 6.18 -4.73 -8.40
C CYS A 212 6.05 -5.93 -7.42
N SER A 213 6.85 -5.89 -6.34
CA SER A 213 7.07 -6.96 -5.36
C SER A 213 5.86 -7.32 -4.50
N SER A 214 4.82 -6.48 -4.49
CA SER A 214 3.56 -6.70 -3.76
C SER A 214 2.55 -7.56 -4.54
N THR A 215 2.94 -8.12 -5.68
CA THR A 215 2.05 -8.91 -6.54
C THR A 215 2.00 -10.39 -6.16
N GLY A 216 0.91 -11.04 -6.54
CA GLY A 216 0.72 -12.48 -6.41
C GLY A 216 0.28 -13.10 -7.73
N ARG A 217 0.64 -14.37 -7.97
CA ARG A 217 0.14 -15.12 -9.13
C ARG A 217 -1.34 -15.42 -8.97
N LYS A 218 -2.12 -15.10 -9.99
CA LYS A 218 -3.56 -15.39 -10.01
C LYS A 218 -3.79 -16.79 -10.55
N MET A 219 -4.76 -17.52 -9.97
CA MET A 219 -5.24 -18.77 -10.57
C MET A 219 -6.24 -18.51 -11.70
N TYR A 220 -7.10 -17.51 -11.50
CA TYR A 220 -8.00 -16.98 -12.51
C TYR A 220 -8.30 -15.52 -12.15
N LEU A 221 -8.77 -14.76 -13.13
CA LEU A 221 -9.31 -13.42 -12.95
C LEU A 221 -10.68 -13.41 -13.61
N VAL A 222 -11.70 -12.91 -12.91
CA VAL A 222 -13.02 -12.67 -13.49
C VAL A 222 -13.06 -11.21 -13.93
N SER A 223 -12.96 -10.98 -15.23
CA SER A 223 -13.05 -9.65 -15.83
C SER A 223 -14.45 -9.05 -15.69
N THR A 224 -14.55 -7.73 -15.82
CA THR A 224 -15.82 -7.00 -15.85
C THR A 224 -16.76 -7.53 -16.94
N TRP A 225 -16.21 -7.82 -18.12
CA TRP A 225 -16.98 -8.42 -19.21
C TRP A 225 -17.54 -9.79 -18.84
N GLU A 226 -16.74 -10.70 -18.28
CA GLU A 226 -17.22 -12.04 -17.89
C GLU A 226 -18.38 -11.96 -16.88
N ALA A 227 -18.24 -11.09 -15.88
CA ALA A 227 -19.27 -10.90 -14.85
C ALA A 227 -20.58 -10.35 -15.44
N ILE A 228 -20.51 -9.31 -16.27
CA ILE A 228 -21.71 -8.70 -16.89
C ILE A 228 -22.33 -9.64 -17.93
N MET A 229 -21.52 -10.37 -18.69
CA MET A 229 -22.01 -11.38 -19.63
C MET A 229 -22.77 -12.50 -18.90
N ALA A 230 -22.28 -12.95 -17.74
CA ALA A 230 -22.95 -13.96 -16.93
C ALA A 230 -24.31 -13.46 -16.42
N GLU A 231 -24.39 -12.23 -15.90
CA GLU A 231 -25.64 -11.62 -15.44
C GLU A 231 -26.62 -11.37 -16.60
N GLY A 232 -26.12 -10.82 -17.71
CA GLY A 232 -26.91 -10.55 -18.91
C GLY A 232 -27.60 -11.81 -19.46
N LYS A 233 -26.94 -12.97 -19.39
CA LYS A 233 -27.54 -14.26 -19.74
C LYS A 233 -28.72 -14.62 -18.84
N GLN A 234 -28.67 -14.33 -17.54
CA GLN A 234 -29.77 -14.63 -16.61
C GLN A 234 -31.02 -13.81 -16.88
N ILE A 235 -30.86 -12.55 -17.30
CA ILE A 235 -31.97 -11.62 -17.57
C ILE A 235 -32.39 -11.56 -19.06
N CYS A 236 -31.80 -12.43 -19.88
CA CYS A 236 -31.96 -12.46 -21.34
C CYS A 236 -31.69 -11.10 -22.00
N ALA A 237 -30.62 -10.43 -21.56
CA ALA A 237 -30.13 -9.19 -22.16
C ALA A 237 -29.20 -9.47 -23.34
N ARG A 238 -29.25 -8.61 -24.35
CA ARG A 238 -28.21 -8.51 -25.38
C ARG A 238 -27.01 -7.77 -24.79
N VAL A 239 -25.88 -8.44 -24.67
CA VAL A 239 -24.63 -7.83 -24.22
C VAL A 239 -23.68 -7.66 -25.42
N GLN A 240 -23.24 -6.44 -25.66
CA GLN A 240 -22.35 -6.04 -26.76
C GLN A 240 -21.10 -5.38 -26.17
N TYR A 241 -19.96 -5.45 -26.86
CA TYR A 241 -18.72 -4.92 -26.31
C TYR A 241 -17.71 -4.46 -27.37
N ILE A 242 -16.89 -3.46 -27.01
CA ILE A 242 -15.71 -3.00 -27.77
C ILE A 242 -14.58 -2.74 -26.77
N PHE A 243 -13.50 -3.53 -26.87
CA PHE A 243 -12.33 -3.39 -25.99
C PHE A 243 -11.17 -2.64 -26.64
N ASN A 244 -11.19 -2.47 -27.96
CA ASN A 244 -10.10 -1.80 -28.65
C ASN A 244 -10.18 -0.28 -28.40
N ASN A 245 -9.18 0.24 -27.69
CA ASN A 245 -9.07 1.66 -27.37
C ASN A 245 -8.96 2.54 -28.62
N GLU A 246 -8.40 2.06 -29.73
CA GLU A 246 -8.32 2.79 -31.00
C GLU A 246 -9.71 2.98 -31.63
N VAL A 247 -10.56 1.95 -31.57
CA VAL A 247 -11.95 2.02 -32.07
C VAL A 247 -12.77 2.99 -31.23
N LEU A 248 -12.59 2.96 -29.91
CA LEU A 248 -13.26 3.87 -28.98
C LEU A 248 -12.78 5.32 -29.14
N ALA A 249 -11.47 5.53 -29.31
CA ALA A 249 -10.89 6.85 -29.55
C ALA A 249 -11.33 7.46 -30.89
N ALA A 250 -11.64 6.61 -31.87
CA ALA A 250 -12.19 7.03 -33.16
C ALA A 250 -13.71 7.25 -33.15
N ASP A 251 -14.39 7.10 -32.01
CA ASP A 251 -15.85 7.20 -31.85
C ASP A 251 -16.64 6.27 -32.80
N ASP A 252 -16.05 5.12 -33.15
CA ASP A 252 -16.67 4.17 -34.08
C ASP A 252 -17.58 3.17 -33.36
N PHE A 253 -18.82 3.60 -33.10
CA PHE A 253 -19.88 2.78 -32.49
C PHE A 253 -20.88 2.22 -33.52
N ARG A 254 -20.57 2.28 -34.82
CA ARG A 254 -21.54 1.95 -35.90
C ARG A 254 -22.09 0.52 -35.85
N SER A 255 -21.39 -0.39 -35.17
CA SER A 255 -21.78 -1.79 -35.02
C SER A 255 -22.58 -2.08 -33.74
N ILE A 256 -22.73 -1.12 -32.83
CA ILE A 256 -23.46 -1.28 -31.56
C ILE A 256 -24.92 -0.86 -31.76
N TYR A 257 -25.86 -1.74 -31.40
CA TYR A 257 -27.29 -1.43 -31.53
C TYR A 257 -28.16 -2.06 -30.43
N PRO A 258 -29.05 -1.29 -29.76
CA PRO A 258 -29.16 0.18 -29.80
C PRO A 258 -27.96 0.85 -29.13
N THR A 259 -27.72 2.14 -29.42
CA THR A 259 -26.69 2.94 -28.72
C THR A 259 -26.99 2.90 -27.22
N PRO A 260 -26.05 2.42 -26.39
CA PRO A 260 -26.35 2.11 -25.01
C PRO A 260 -26.43 3.37 -24.14
N GLU A 261 -27.37 3.35 -23.21
CA GLU A 261 -27.48 4.31 -22.09
C GLU A 261 -27.31 3.53 -20.76
N GLY A 262 -26.36 3.94 -19.92
CA GLY A 262 -26.27 3.48 -18.52
C GLY A 262 -24.88 3.04 -18.03
N LYS A 263 -24.63 3.18 -16.71
CA LYS A 263 -23.39 2.82 -15.96
C LYS A 263 -23.75 2.19 -14.59
N VAL A 264 -22.75 1.67 -13.84
CA VAL A 264 -22.74 0.62 -12.76
C VAL A 264 -22.64 1.15 -11.28
N ASN A 265 -23.17 0.38 -10.28
CA ASN A 265 -23.35 0.72 -8.83
C ASN A 265 -22.12 0.53 -7.90
N SER A 266 -22.12 1.23 -6.75
CA SER A 266 -21.08 1.15 -5.69
C SER A 266 -21.55 1.64 -4.30
N SER A 267 -20.81 1.32 -3.23
CA SER A 267 -21.15 1.69 -1.83
C SER A 267 -19.99 2.17 -0.95
N GLY A 268 -18.75 2.06 -1.42
CA GLY A 268 -17.54 2.54 -0.76
C GLY A 268 -17.47 4.07 -0.70
N LYS A 269 -16.48 4.54 0.05
CA LYS A 269 -16.10 5.95 0.17
C LYS A 269 -14.66 6.13 -0.30
N LEU A 270 -14.34 7.30 -0.82
CA LEU A 270 -13.00 7.63 -1.29
C LEU A 270 -11.97 7.59 -0.13
N PRO A 271 -10.91 6.77 -0.22
CA PRO A 271 -9.80 6.81 0.73
C PRO A 271 -8.80 7.95 0.43
N SER A 272 -9.01 8.70 -0.66
CA SER A 272 -8.21 9.86 -1.06
C SER A 272 -9.04 10.85 -1.87
N THR A 273 -8.67 12.11 -1.83
CA THR A 273 -9.28 13.23 -2.55
C THR A 273 -9.00 13.12 -4.05
N ILE A 274 -10.03 13.36 -4.86
CA ILE A 274 -9.89 13.51 -6.31
C ILE A 274 -9.77 14.99 -6.62
N LEU A 275 -8.62 15.36 -7.19
CA LEU A 275 -8.27 16.73 -7.57
C LEU A 275 -9.19 17.24 -8.69
N ALA A 276 -9.46 18.55 -8.71
CA ALA A 276 -10.11 19.18 -9.87
C ALA A 276 -9.07 19.46 -10.97
N GLU A 277 -7.90 19.94 -10.57
CA GLU A 277 -6.73 20.14 -11.42
C GLU A 277 -5.47 19.59 -10.74
N GLU A 278 -4.49 19.10 -11.52
CA GLU A 278 -3.23 18.56 -10.96
C GLU A 278 -2.48 19.58 -10.10
N LYS A 279 -2.55 20.86 -10.48
CA LYS A 279 -1.95 21.97 -9.74
C LYS A 279 -2.55 22.20 -8.35
N ASP A 280 -3.71 21.62 -8.05
CA ASP A 280 -4.37 21.78 -6.75
C ASP A 280 -3.65 21.02 -5.63
N TYR A 281 -2.65 20.20 -5.97
CA TYR A 281 -1.82 19.46 -5.02
C TYR A 281 -0.33 19.68 -5.33
N GLU A 282 0.21 20.78 -4.79
CA GLU A 282 1.55 21.29 -5.13
C GLU A 282 2.71 20.63 -4.38
N ILE A 283 2.52 19.45 -3.77
CA ILE A 283 3.61 18.74 -3.07
C ILE A 283 4.49 18.06 -4.12
N PRO A 284 5.75 18.51 -4.32
CA PRO A 284 6.55 18.10 -5.47
C PRO A 284 7.04 16.65 -5.33
N ILE A 285 6.85 15.87 -6.39
CA ILE A 285 7.59 14.62 -6.55
C ILE A 285 9.02 14.96 -6.93
N ILE A 286 9.99 14.45 -6.17
CA ILE A 286 11.40 14.71 -6.47
C ILE A 286 11.84 13.87 -7.66
N ASN A 287 11.87 14.52 -8.83
CA ASN A 287 12.34 13.91 -10.05
C ASN A 287 13.87 14.01 -10.14
N LEU A 288 14.54 12.89 -9.91
CA LEU A 288 16.00 12.80 -9.93
C LEU A 288 16.46 12.36 -11.32
N SER A 289 16.58 13.32 -12.23
CA SER A 289 17.01 13.08 -13.62
C SER A 289 18.48 13.40 -13.88
N ALA A 290 19.24 13.81 -12.86
CA ALA A 290 20.66 14.10 -12.98
C ALA A 290 21.52 12.82 -12.87
N SER A 291 22.59 12.76 -13.68
CA SER A 291 23.61 11.72 -13.64
C SER A 291 24.23 11.54 -12.25
N GLU A 292 24.72 10.32 -11.98
CA GLU A 292 25.36 9.86 -10.74
C GLU A 292 25.96 10.98 -9.90
N VAL A 293 25.23 11.41 -8.87
CA VAL A 293 25.74 12.43 -7.97
C VAL A 293 26.71 11.77 -6.99
N THR A 294 27.96 12.22 -6.99
CA THR A 294 29.05 11.63 -6.19
C THR A 294 28.92 11.89 -4.69
N SER A 295 28.06 12.82 -4.27
CA SER A 295 27.82 13.12 -2.86
C SER A 295 26.72 12.21 -2.28
N PRO A 296 27.00 11.47 -1.19
CA PRO A 296 26.00 10.68 -0.50
C PRO A 296 24.77 11.51 -0.10
N GLY A 297 24.91 12.80 0.20
CA GLY A 297 23.83 13.74 0.57
C GLY A 297 23.12 14.43 -0.59
N ALA A 298 23.27 13.98 -1.83
CA ALA A 298 22.81 14.73 -2.99
C ALA A 298 21.29 14.94 -3.10
N TRP A 299 20.51 13.96 -2.66
CA TRP A 299 19.08 13.92 -2.95
C TRP A 299 18.27 14.15 -1.67
N GLN A 300 17.53 15.26 -1.65
CA GLN A 300 16.86 15.79 -0.47
C GLN A 300 15.40 16.03 -0.77
N ALA A 301 14.52 15.46 0.05
CA ALA A 301 13.07 15.67 0.04
C ALA A 301 12.64 16.33 1.35
N ASN A 302 12.45 17.64 1.33
CA ASN A 302 12.04 18.40 2.50
C ASN A 302 10.51 18.43 2.59
N PHE A 303 9.96 17.82 3.62
CA PHE A 303 8.51 17.73 3.86
C PHE A 303 8.02 19.01 4.54
N THR A 304 8.13 20.13 3.82
CA THR A 304 7.80 21.48 4.32
C THR A 304 6.29 21.69 4.52
N GLU A 305 5.47 20.87 3.87
CA GLU A 305 4.04 20.78 4.06
C GLU A 305 3.66 20.28 5.45
N GLY A 306 4.57 19.60 6.14
CA GLY A 306 4.36 19.02 7.47
C GLY A 306 3.22 17.99 7.48
N GLN A 307 2.30 18.12 8.43
CA GLN A 307 1.11 17.25 8.52
C GLN A 307 0.04 17.50 7.45
N PHE A 308 0.20 18.53 6.61
CA PHE A 308 -0.84 18.98 5.68
C PHE A 308 -0.72 18.30 4.31
N ILE A 309 -0.95 16.99 4.29
CA ILE A 309 -1.05 16.17 3.07
C ILE A 309 -2.50 15.77 2.81
N GLU A 310 -2.82 15.34 1.59
CA GLU A 310 -4.13 14.82 1.22
C GLU A 310 -5.25 15.84 1.56
N TYR A 311 -6.39 15.43 2.14
CA TYR A 311 -7.51 16.32 2.43
C TYR A 311 -7.13 17.50 3.33
N SER A 312 -6.18 17.31 4.24
CA SER A 312 -5.74 18.37 5.15
C SER A 312 -4.98 19.49 4.42
N HIS A 313 -4.35 19.19 3.28
CA HIS A 313 -3.80 20.20 2.37
C HIS A 313 -4.92 21.07 1.80
N PHE A 314 -5.99 20.44 1.30
CA PHE A 314 -7.15 21.12 0.70
C PHE A 314 -7.85 22.01 1.72
N ASP A 315 -8.10 21.47 2.91
CA ASP A 315 -8.75 22.20 4.01
C ASP A 315 -7.92 23.42 4.43
N LYS A 316 -6.59 23.26 4.58
CA LYS A 316 -5.69 24.35 4.99
C LYS A 316 -5.67 25.50 3.98
N HIS A 317 -5.71 25.20 2.70
CA HIS A 317 -5.60 26.21 1.64
C HIS A 317 -6.97 26.67 1.11
N GLY A 318 -8.07 26.13 1.62
CA GLY A 318 -9.43 26.46 1.15
C GLY A 318 -9.67 26.04 -0.30
N ILE A 319 -8.99 24.98 -0.77
CA ILE A 319 -9.11 24.47 -2.14
C ILE A 319 -10.31 23.51 -2.18
N LYS A 320 -11.15 23.65 -3.22
CA LYS A 320 -12.30 22.78 -3.39
C LYS A 320 -11.95 21.59 -4.30
N PRO A 321 -11.97 20.35 -3.80
CA PRO A 321 -11.71 19.18 -4.63
C PRO A 321 -12.89 18.85 -5.56
N LEU A 322 -12.63 18.02 -6.58
CA LEU A 322 -13.70 17.47 -7.42
C LEU A 322 -14.56 16.49 -6.61
N PHE A 323 -13.91 15.61 -5.86
CA PHE A 323 -14.54 14.77 -4.84
C PHE A 323 -13.63 14.73 -3.60
N GLN A 324 -14.16 15.15 -2.45
CA GLN A 324 -13.42 15.20 -1.18
C GLN A 324 -13.13 13.80 -0.61
N PHE A 325 -12.10 13.70 0.22
CA PHE A 325 -11.86 12.53 1.08
C PHE A 325 -13.14 12.10 1.83
N GLY A 326 -13.36 10.79 1.94
CA GLY A 326 -14.55 10.22 2.59
C GLY A 326 -15.85 10.39 1.80
N PHE A 327 -15.83 10.99 0.60
CA PHE A 327 -17.02 11.11 -0.24
C PHE A 327 -17.40 9.79 -0.90
N GLY A 328 -18.71 9.56 -1.04
CA GLY A 328 -19.29 8.48 -1.83
C GLY A 328 -20.80 8.46 -1.65
N LEU A 329 -21.53 8.25 -2.74
CA LEU A 329 -22.98 8.15 -2.73
C LEU A 329 -23.43 6.76 -2.25
N SER A 330 -24.69 6.67 -1.87
CA SER A 330 -25.40 5.41 -1.65
C SER A 330 -26.72 5.45 -2.44
N CYS A 331 -27.31 4.28 -2.69
CA CYS A 331 -28.65 4.19 -3.28
C CYS A 331 -29.77 4.62 -2.30
N THR A 332 -29.43 4.85 -1.03
CA THR A 332 -30.35 5.41 -0.02
C THR A 332 -29.78 6.69 0.59
N GLY A 333 -30.66 7.53 1.12
CA GLY A 333 -30.30 8.69 1.93
C GLY A 333 -30.04 8.32 3.39
N PHE A 334 -29.21 9.11 4.06
CA PHE A 334 -28.97 9.04 5.50
C PHE A 334 -29.08 10.46 6.07
N GLU A 335 -29.69 10.60 7.25
CA GLU A 335 -29.72 11.85 8.02
C GLU A 335 -29.00 11.63 9.35
N ILE A 336 -28.10 12.56 9.70
CA ILE A 336 -27.43 12.58 11.00
C ILE A 336 -28.27 13.50 11.90
N GLN A 337 -28.96 12.93 12.88
CA GLN A 337 -29.89 13.67 13.76
C GLN A 337 -29.23 14.16 15.07
N ASP A 338 -28.21 13.46 15.55
CA ASP A 338 -27.52 13.77 16.80
C ASP A 338 -26.07 14.19 16.54
N THR A 339 -25.76 15.48 16.68
CA THR A 339 -24.40 15.92 17.01
C THR A 339 -24.21 15.74 18.50
N VAL A 340 -23.44 14.73 18.90
CA VAL A 340 -22.83 14.76 20.23
C VAL A 340 -21.89 15.96 20.22
N GLU A 341 -22.27 17.06 20.87
CA GLU A 341 -21.33 18.13 21.19
C GLU A 341 -20.22 17.50 22.03
N GLY A 342 -19.07 17.25 21.41
CA GLY A 342 -17.90 16.77 22.13
C GLY A 342 -17.62 17.73 23.28
N ASP A 343 -17.51 17.20 24.49
CA ASP A 343 -17.11 17.99 25.65
C ASP A 343 -15.76 18.64 25.33
N SER A 344 -15.78 19.94 25.01
CA SER A 344 -14.62 20.75 24.63
C SER A 344 -13.50 20.72 25.69
N LYS A 345 -13.78 20.17 26.88
CA LYS A 345 -12.77 19.87 27.91
C LYS A 345 -11.88 18.67 27.58
N ARG A 346 -12.33 17.68 26.79
CA ARG A 346 -11.49 16.55 26.34
C ARG A 346 -10.49 16.94 25.24
N LEU A 347 -10.75 18.02 24.51
CA LEU A 347 -9.88 18.51 23.44
C LEU A 347 -8.65 19.30 23.94
N LYS A 348 -8.60 19.66 25.23
CA LYS A 348 -7.51 20.49 25.78
C LYS A 348 -6.21 19.72 26.05
N ASN A 349 -6.30 18.39 26.15
CA ASN A 349 -5.18 17.49 26.45
C ASN A 349 -5.21 16.24 25.55
N VAL A 350 -5.55 16.39 24.27
CA VAL A 350 -5.32 15.29 23.32
C VAL A 350 -3.80 15.23 23.13
N ALA A 351 -3.18 14.20 23.69
CA ALA A 351 -1.75 14.02 23.55
C ALA A 351 -1.43 13.90 22.05
N ALA A 352 -0.46 14.69 21.57
CA ALA A 352 0.08 14.57 20.22
C ALA A 352 0.91 13.29 20.01
N ARG A 353 1.02 12.47 21.06
CA ARG A 353 1.77 11.22 21.10
C ARG A 353 0.85 10.11 21.61
N PRO A 354 0.91 8.90 21.04
CA PRO A 354 0.29 7.72 21.63
C PRO A 354 0.75 7.57 23.09
N ASP A 355 -0.16 7.26 24.02
CA ASP A 355 0.22 7.02 25.41
C ASP A 355 0.97 5.67 25.48
N PRO A 356 2.27 5.66 25.83
CA PRO A 356 3.06 4.43 25.89
C PRO A 356 2.56 3.45 26.97
N ASN A 357 1.66 3.88 27.87
CA ASN A 357 1.08 3.06 28.94
C ASN A 357 -0.38 2.68 28.71
N ALA A 358 -0.99 2.97 27.54
CA ALA A 358 -2.37 2.56 27.25
C ALA A 358 -2.54 1.03 27.13
N GLY A 359 -1.47 0.26 27.30
CA GLY A 359 -1.48 -1.20 27.41
C GLY A 359 -2.03 -1.69 28.74
N THR A 360 -3.35 -1.86 28.83
CA THR A 360 -3.98 -3.01 29.49
C THR A 360 -5.42 -3.10 29.00
N ILE A 361 -5.63 -3.86 27.93
CA ILE A 361 -6.96 -4.39 27.64
C ILE A 361 -7.16 -5.51 28.67
N GLY A 362 -8.00 -5.26 29.66
CA GLY A 362 -8.46 -6.27 30.61
C GLY A 362 -9.33 -7.34 29.97
#